data_AF-A0A2S8G4L6-F1
#
_entry.id   AF-A0A2S8G4L6-F1
#
_cell.length_a   1.000
_cell.length_b   1.000
_cell.length_c   1.000
_cell.angle_alpha   90.00
_cell.angle_beta   90.00
_cell.angle_gamma   90.00
#
_symmetry.space_group_name_H-M   'P 1'
#
loop_
_entity.id
_entity.type
_entity.pdbx_description
1 polymer ?
#
loop_
_entity_poly.entity_id
_entity_poly.type
_entity_poly.pdbx_seq_one_letter_code
_entity_poly.pdbx_strand_id
1 'polypeptide(L)'
;MNVPTITMDPEQAKAKLKAYRDELHHKADAEYQAAAEGYAALAEGLKLIDIGEAIHCGGYFESGLPCLAVARADRPAVYCQRRFSTFDFDASRRTNGRPGPTLLVSVPNQTGNTRHVSGWTRVPMIPADIKQELRAQGRSVIRRQYHILWEVEKWYDRNPTEPPRDPFLLKHIGGTLYAVLAEWDLTDLEISVIRRLGPQ
;
A
#
# COMPACT_ATOMS: atom_id res chain seq x y z
N MET A 1 -1.04 -2.57 13.12
CA MET A 1 0.15 -3.00 12.34
C MET A 1 1.36 -2.15 12.71
N ASN A 2 2.49 -2.75 13.09
CA ASN A 2 3.72 -2.02 13.48
C ASN A 2 4.70 -1.98 12.30
N VAL A 3 4.70 -0.88 11.54
CA VAL A 3 5.60 -0.66 10.39
C VAL A 3 6.40 0.63 10.58
N PRO A 4 7.65 0.69 10.09
CA PRO A 4 8.44 1.92 10.11
C PRO A 4 7.70 3.06 9.39
N THR A 5 7.56 4.18 10.08
CA THR A 5 6.97 5.40 9.51
C THR A 5 7.95 6.55 9.58
N ILE A 6 8.03 7.33 8.51
CA ILE A 6 8.77 8.58 8.46
C ILE A 6 7.81 9.70 8.89
N THR A 7 8.20 10.43 9.93
CA THR A 7 7.46 11.58 10.48
C THR A 7 8.37 12.80 10.56
N MET A 8 7.79 13.98 10.41
CA MET A 8 8.49 15.26 10.52
C MET A 8 7.53 16.29 11.11
N ASP A 9 8.08 17.28 11.82
CA ASP A 9 7.29 18.42 12.27
C ASP A 9 6.65 19.15 11.05
N PRO A 10 5.34 19.47 11.09
CA PRO A 10 4.66 20.08 9.95
C PRO A 10 5.24 21.43 9.50
N GLU A 11 5.76 22.25 10.42
CA GLU A 11 6.34 23.55 10.07
C GLU A 11 7.70 23.37 9.37
N GLN A 12 8.50 22.42 9.85
CA GLN A 12 9.74 22.04 9.14
C GLN A 12 9.46 21.48 7.75
N ALA A 13 8.41 20.64 7.62
CA ALA A 13 8.00 20.09 6.34
C ALA A 13 7.55 21.18 5.36
N LYS A 14 6.79 22.19 5.81
CA LYS A 14 6.41 23.35 4.99
C LYS A 14 7.62 24.15 4.50
N ALA A 15 8.59 24.38 5.38
CA ALA A 15 9.82 25.11 5.03
C ALA A 15 10.62 24.36 3.95
N LYS A 16 10.79 23.03 4.11
CA LYS A 16 11.44 22.20 3.10
C LYS A 16 10.64 22.12 1.80
N LEU A 17 9.32 21.97 1.89
CA LEU A 17 8.44 21.97 0.71
C LEU A 17 8.62 23.24 -0.13
N LYS A 18 8.72 24.40 0.53
CA LYS A 18 8.96 25.67 -0.16
C LYS A 18 10.29 25.65 -0.89
N ALA A 19 11.39 25.26 -0.23
CA ALA A 19 12.70 25.15 -0.85
C ALA A 19 12.71 24.20 -2.06
N TYR A 20 12.05 23.04 -1.94
CA TYR A 20 11.96 22.07 -3.05
C TYR A 20 11.10 22.57 -4.21
N ARG A 21 10.05 23.37 -3.95
CA ARG A 21 9.22 24.00 -4.98
C ARG A 21 9.94 25.14 -5.69
N ASP A 22 10.73 25.91 -4.96
CA ASP A 22 11.49 27.02 -5.52
C ASP A 22 12.58 26.50 -6.48
N GLU A 23 13.17 25.32 -6.21
CA GLU A 23 14.17 24.68 -7.09
C GLU A 23 13.63 23.67 -8.10
N LEU A 24 12.31 23.50 -8.18
CA LEU A 24 11.65 22.68 -9.19
C LEU A 24 11.72 23.39 -10.57
N HIS A 25 12.89 23.33 -11.22
CA HIS A 25 13.05 23.77 -12.60
C HIS A 25 12.40 22.77 -13.58
N HIS A 26 11.97 23.24 -14.77
CA HIS A 26 11.22 22.48 -15.79
C HIS A 26 11.85 21.16 -16.30
N LYS A 27 13.07 20.80 -15.84
CA LYS A 27 13.77 19.53 -16.14
C LYS A 27 14.09 18.69 -14.89
N ALA A 28 13.70 19.14 -13.70
CA ALA A 28 14.08 18.51 -12.44
C ALA A 28 13.41 17.13 -12.26
N ASP A 29 14.25 16.19 -11.87
CA ASP A 29 14.04 14.75 -11.80
C ASP A 29 12.79 14.31 -11.04
N ALA A 30 12.24 13.17 -11.43
CA ALA A 30 11.14 12.49 -10.72
C ALA A 30 11.41 12.35 -9.21
N GLU A 31 12.67 12.32 -8.80
CA GLU A 31 13.12 12.32 -7.41
C GLU A 31 12.76 13.61 -6.66
N TYR A 32 12.98 14.78 -7.26
CA TYR A 32 12.61 16.07 -6.66
C TYR A 32 11.09 16.23 -6.56
N GLN A 33 10.36 15.76 -7.57
CA GLN A 33 8.91 15.74 -7.53
C GLN A 33 8.41 14.83 -6.40
N ALA A 34 8.94 13.61 -6.29
CA ALA A 34 8.58 12.69 -5.21
C ALA A 34 8.94 13.26 -3.82
N ALA A 35 10.08 13.92 -3.67
CA ALA A 35 10.47 14.58 -2.43
C ALA A 35 9.54 15.74 -2.07
N ALA A 36 9.17 16.58 -3.05
CA ALA A 36 8.20 17.66 -2.85
C ALA A 36 6.83 17.12 -2.45
N GLU A 37 6.34 16.06 -3.10
CA GLU A 37 5.09 15.39 -2.73
C GLU A 37 5.16 14.75 -1.33
N GLY A 38 6.30 14.17 -0.96
CA GLY A 38 6.61 13.69 0.40
C GLY A 38 6.51 14.78 1.45
N TYR A 39 7.19 15.91 1.23
CA TYR A 39 7.12 17.05 2.15
C TYR A 39 5.72 17.67 2.22
N ALA A 40 4.97 17.67 1.11
CA ALA A 40 3.58 18.12 1.13
C ALA A 40 2.71 17.24 2.04
N ALA A 41 2.85 15.91 1.97
CA ALA A 41 2.14 15.00 2.86
C ALA A 41 2.56 15.19 4.34
N LEU A 42 3.85 15.34 4.62
CA LEU A 42 4.35 15.62 5.98
C LEU A 42 3.85 16.97 6.51
N ALA A 43 3.76 18.00 5.66
CA ALA A 43 3.22 19.32 6.02
C ALA A 43 1.71 19.28 6.33
N GLU A 44 0.99 18.31 5.77
CA GLU A 44 -0.41 18.00 6.12
C GLU A 44 -0.52 17.19 7.43
N GLY A 45 0.60 16.85 8.08
CA GLY A 45 0.64 16.05 9.29
C GLY A 45 0.50 14.53 9.04
N LEU A 46 0.61 14.10 7.79
CA LEU A 46 0.55 12.68 7.44
C LEU A 46 1.88 11.98 7.73
N LYS A 47 1.82 10.67 7.92
CA LYS A 47 3.00 9.80 8.02
C LYS A 47 3.36 9.27 6.64
N LEU A 48 4.64 9.07 6.38
CA LEU A 48 5.09 8.36 5.18
C LEU A 48 5.57 6.95 5.52
N ILE A 49 5.45 6.04 4.55
CA ILE A 49 5.90 4.66 4.64
C ILE A 49 6.67 4.31 3.36
N ASP A 50 7.86 3.72 3.52
CA ASP A 50 8.48 2.95 2.46
C ASP A 50 7.92 1.51 2.51
N ILE A 51 7.25 1.09 1.44
CA ILE A 51 6.58 -0.22 1.41
C ILE A 51 7.57 -1.37 1.36
N GLY A 52 8.74 -1.18 0.74
CA GLY A 52 9.78 -2.20 0.73
C GLY A 52 10.32 -2.46 2.13
N GLU A 53 10.61 -1.38 2.86
CA GLU A 53 11.04 -1.46 4.26
C GLU A 53 9.94 -2.04 5.16
N ALA A 54 8.68 -1.58 4.99
CA ALA A 54 7.56 -2.09 5.77
C ALA A 54 7.38 -3.60 5.60
N ILE A 55 7.38 -4.10 4.36
CA ILE A 55 7.27 -5.54 4.07
C ILE A 55 8.46 -6.31 4.64
N HIS A 56 9.67 -5.75 4.57
CA HIS A 56 10.85 -6.37 5.15
C HIS A 56 10.75 -6.49 6.68
N CYS A 57 10.39 -5.40 7.37
CA CYS A 57 10.25 -5.37 8.82
C CYS A 57 9.07 -6.21 9.33
N GLY A 58 8.00 -6.34 8.55
CA GLY A 58 6.86 -7.20 8.87
C GLY A 58 7.21 -8.70 8.87
N GLY A 59 8.35 -9.08 8.29
CA GLY A 59 8.81 -10.46 8.28
C GLY A 59 8.11 -11.35 7.25
N TYR A 60 8.41 -12.64 7.33
CA TYR A 60 7.99 -13.65 6.37
C TYR A 60 7.48 -14.89 7.09
N PHE A 61 6.48 -15.53 6.50
CA PHE A 61 6.02 -16.85 6.90
C PHE A 61 7.09 -17.91 6.63
N GLU A 62 6.94 -19.10 7.26
CA GLU A 62 7.78 -20.27 6.96
C GLU A 62 7.72 -20.69 5.49
N SER A 63 6.59 -20.43 4.82
CA SER A 63 6.45 -20.64 3.38
C SER A 63 7.33 -19.72 2.53
N GLY A 64 7.91 -18.68 3.14
CA GLY A 64 8.72 -17.65 2.48
C GLY A 64 7.93 -16.49 1.90
N LEU A 65 6.59 -16.47 2.02
CA LEU A 65 5.77 -15.31 1.62
C LEU A 65 5.78 -14.22 2.71
N PRO A 66 5.67 -12.94 2.35
CA PRO A 66 5.70 -11.84 3.34
C PRO A 66 4.46 -11.86 4.24
N CYS A 67 4.61 -11.42 5.49
CA CYS A 67 3.49 -11.26 6.42
C CYS A 67 2.62 -10.04 6.09
N LEU A 68 3.10 -9.12 5.25
CA LEU A 68 2.34 -7.96 4.78
C LEU A 68 2.01 -8.07 3.29
N ALA A 69 0.87 -7.51 2.90
CA ALA A 69 0.48 -7.39 1.50
C ALA A 69 0.09 -5.95 1.15
N VAL A 70 0.35 -5.59 -0.10
CA VAL A 70 -0.04 -4.30 -0.67
C VAL A 70 -0.82 -4.49 -1.96
N ALA A 71 -1.89 -3.73 -2.13
CA ALA A 71 -2.69 -3.76 -3.36
C ALA A 71 -3.46 -2.47 -3.56
N ARG A 72 -4.02 -2.27 -4.76
CA ARG A 72 -4.96 -1.17 -4.99
C ARG A 72 -6.27 -1.37 -4.22
N ALA A 73 -6.82 -0.27 -3.72
CA ALA A 73 -8.02 -0.29 -2.88
C ALA A 73 -9.32 -0.68 -3.60
N ASP A 74 -9.33 -0.76 -4.94
CA ASP A 74 -10.49 -1.22 -5.72
C ASP A 74 -10.48 -2.73 -5.99
N ARG A 75 -9.46 -3.46 -5.53
CA ARG A 75 -9.33 -4.89 -5.75
C ARG A 75 -10.12 -5.71 -4.73
N PRO A 76 -10.62 -6.90 -5.12
CA PRO A 76 -11.17 -7.86 -4.17
C PRO A 76 -10.07 -8.72 -3.52
N ALA A 77 -8.99 -9.02 -4.26
CA ALA A 77 -7.88 -9.85 -3.83
C ALA A 77 -6.59 -9.41 -4.54
N VAL A 78 -5.44 -9.79 -3.97
CA VAL A 78 -4.12 -9.60 -4.56
C VAL A 78 -3.40 -10.93 -4.64
N TYR A 79 -2.68 -11.10 -5.75
CA TYR A 79 -1.74 -12.19 -5.94
C TYR A 79 -0.34 -11.69 -5.64
N CYS A 80 0.37 -12.39 -4.78
CA CYS A 80 1.80 -12.22 -4.58
C CYS A 80 2.51 -13.42 -5.20
N GLN A 81 3.58 -13.14 -5.94
CA GLN A 81 4.50 -14.18 -6.37
C GLN A 81 5.92 -13.70 -6.17
N ARG A 82 6.79 -14.66 -5.97
CA ARG A 82 8.21 -14.41 -5.99
C ARG A 82 8.77 -14.53 -7.40
N ARG A 83 9.51 -13.51 -7.85
CA ARG A 83 10.33 -13.54 -9.07
C ARG A 83 11.79 -13.30 -8.71
N PHE A 84 12.65 -14.30 -8.88
CA PHE A 84 14.07 -14.21 -8.51
C PHE A 84 14.26 -13.72 -7.06
N SER A 85 14.87 -12.55 -6.88
CA SER A 85 15.10 -11.87 -5.62
C SER A 85 14.05 -10.80 -5.32
N THR A 86 12.88 -10.81 -5.95
CA THR A 86 11.81 -9.83 -5.67
C THR A 86 10.47 -10.51 -5.41
N PHE A 87 9.63 -9.87 -4.60
CA PHE A 87 8.20 -10.15 -4.55
C PHE A 87 7.46 -9.18 -5.45
N ASP A 88 6.53 -9.69 -6.24
CA ASP A 88 5.65 -8.89 -7.07
C ASP A 88 4.21 -9.04 -6.59
N PHE A 89 3.56 -7.93 -6.27
CA PHE A 89 2.12 -7.86 -5.98
C PHE A 89 1.38 -7.44 -7.25
N ASP A 90 0.44 -8.26 -7.74
CA ASP A 90 -0.34 -7.91 -8.93
C ASP A 90 -1.43 -6.87 -8.60
N ALA A 91 -1.07 -5.60 -8.79
CA ALA A 91 -2.01 -4.48 -8.73
C ALA A 91 -2.41 -3.96 -10.14
N SER A 92 -2.09 -4.69 -11.22
CA SER A 92 -2.27 -4.22 -12.62
C SER A 92 -3.73 -4.11 -13.05
N ARG A 93 -4.17 -2.93 -13.52
CA ARG A 93 -5.50 -2.80 -14.15
C ARG A 93 -5.51 -3.59 -15.47
N ARG A 94 -6.06 -4.81 -15.49
CA ARG A 94 -6.25 -5.53 -16.76
C ARG A 94 -7.30 -4.76 -17.58
N THR A 95 -6.87 -4.20 -18.69
CA THR A 95 -7.75 -3.51 -19.63
C THR A 95 -7.60 -4.23 -20.96
N ASN A 96 -8.67 -4.87 -21.45
CA ASN A 96 -8.69 -5.63 -22.71
C ASN A 96 -7.57 -6.68 -22.84
N GLY A 97 -7.34 -7.47 -21.79
CA GLY A 97 -6.34 -8.56 -21.81
C GLY A 97 -4.87 -8.11 -21.82
N ARG A 98 -4.60 -6.81 -21.88
CA ARG A 98 -3.25 -6.26 -21.70
C ARG A 98 -3.04 -5.90 -20.23
N PRO A 99 -1.86 -6.21 -19.64
CA PRO A 99 -1.48 -5.64 -18.36
C PRO A 99 -1.50 -4.11 -18.52
N GLY A 100 -2.39 -3.42 -17.83
CA GLY A 100 -2.27 -1.97 -17.67
C GLY A 100 -1.02 -1.63 -16.85
N PRO A 101 -0.72 -0.35 -16.60
CA PRO A 101 0.42 0.04 -15.76
C PRO A 101 0.30 -0.69 -14.41
N THR A 102 1.16 -1.69 -14.24
CA THR A 102 1.20 -2.52 -13.06
C THR A 102 1.86 -1.70 -11.98
N LEU A 103 1.22 -1.54 -10.82
CA LEU A 103 2.02 -1.29 -9.64
C LEU A 103 2.72 -2.61 -9.31
N LEU A 104 3.96 -2.75 -9.80
CA LEU A 104 4.89 -3.75 -9.34
C LEU A 104 5.61 -3.14 -8.14
N VAL A 105 5.24 -3.57 -6.94
CA VAL A 105 6.07 -3.29 -5.77
C VAL A 105 7.07 -4.43 -5.68
N SER A 106 8.22 -4.26 -6.33
CA SER A 106 9.31 -5.23 -6.24
C SER A 106 10.10 -4.99 -4.95
N VAL A 107 9.89 -5.87 -3.96
CA VAL A 107 10.64 -5.83 -2.70
C VAL A 107 11.76 -6.85 -2.72
N PRO A 108 13.02 -6.48 -2.42
CA PRO A 108 14.13 -7.42 -2.38
C PRO A 108 13.88 -8.55 -1.37
N ASN A 109 14.03 -9.79 -1.81
CA ASN A 109 14.00 -10.97 -0.97
C ASN A 109 15.41 -11.27 -0.45
N GLN A 110 15.60 -11.14 0.86
CA GLN A 110 16.88 -11.43 1.52
C GLN A 110 16.98 -12.85 2.09
N THR A 111 15.92 -13.68 1.98
CA THR A 111 15.89 -15.00 2.65
C THR A 111 16.73 -16.09 1.97
N GLY A 112 17.38 -15.80 0.82
CA GLY A 112 18.30 -16.71 0.13
C GLY A 112 17.70 -18.02 -0.41
N ASN A 113 16.51 -18.41 0.06
CA ASN A 113 15.67 -19.46 -0.50
C ASN A 113 15.47 -19.17 -1.99
N THR A 114 15.33 -20.13 -2.89
CA THR A 114 15.07 -19.90 -4.33
C THR A 114 13.79 -20.56 -4.81
N ARG A 115 13.02 -21.18 -3.91
CA ARG A 115 11.76 -21.83 -4.25
C ARG A 115 10.76 -20.79 -4.76
N HIS A 116 10.11 -21.15 -5.86
CA HIS A 116 8.96 -20.40 -6.39
C HIS A 116 7.82 -20.51 -5.38
N VAL A 117 7.41 -19.37 -4.83
CA VAL A 117 6.32 -19.27 -3.87
C VAL A 117 5.35 -18.21 -4.34
N SER A 118 4.07 -18.48 -4.14
CA SER A 118 3.00 -17.61 -4.58
C SER A 118 1.76 -17.83 -3.75
N GLY A 119 0.92 -16.82 -3.64
CA GLY A 119 -0.35 -16.94 -2.94
C GLY A 119 -1.27 -15.77 -3.20
N TRP A 120 -2.51 -15.95 -2.81
CA TRP A 120 -3.56 -14.95 -2.83
C TRP A 120 -3.94 -14.56 -1.41
N THR A 121 -4.25 -13.29 -1.23
CA THR A 121 -4.89 -12.78 -0.02
C THR A 121 -5.91 -11.72 -0.36
N ARG A 122 -6.89 -11.53 0.52
CA ARG A 122 -8.04 -10.66 0.29
C ARG A 122 -7.66 -9.22 0.58
N VAL A 123 -8.17 -8.30 -0.23
CA VAL A 123 -7.96 -6.86 -0.01
C VAL A 123 -9.02 -6.35 0.96
N PRO A 124 -8.64 -5.63 2.02
CA PRO A 124 -9.57 -5.03 2.98
C PRO A 124 -10.57 -4.11 2.28
N MET A 125 -11.85 -4.16 2.69
CA MET A 125 -12.76 -3.10 2.28
C MET A 125 -12.42 -1.82 3.04
N ILE A 126 -12.59 -0.67 2.40
CA ILE A 126 -12.58 0.63 3.08
C ILE A 126 -13.97 0.86 3.69
N PRO A 127 -14.09 1.00 5.02
CA PRO A 127 -15.32 1.33 5.73
C PRO A 127 -15.97 2.64 5.28
N ALA A 128 -17.24 2.84 5.64
CA ALA A 128 -18.02 3.98 5.15
C ALA A 128 -17.64 5.30 5.84
N ASP A 129 -17.38 5.25 7.13
CA ASP A 129 -16.86 6.32 7.99
C ASP A 129 -15.50 6.83 7.49
N ILE A 130 -14.53 5.95 7.21
CA ILE A 130 -13.23 6.35 6.64
C ILE A 130 -13.40 7.11 5.32
N LYS A 131 -14.34 6.67 4.46
CA LYS A 131 -14.64 7.40 3.22
C LYS A 131 -15.27 8.76 3.48
N GLN A 132 -16.11 8.88 4.50
CA GLN A 132 -16.74 10.15 4.86
C GLN A 132 -15.71 11.14 5.40
N GLU A 133 -14.81 10.68 6.26
CA GLU A 133 -13.72 11.49 6.81
C GLU A 133 -12.80 12.02 5.70
N LEU A 134 -12.37 11.17 4.78
CA LEU A 134 -11.54 11.58 3.65
C LEU A 134 -12.24 12.63 2.76
N ARG A 135 -13.56 12.48 2.54
CA ARG A 135 -14.35 13.48 1.80
C ARG A 135 -14.45 14.80 2.56
N ALA A 136 -14.62 14.77 3.88
CA ALA A 136 -14.66 15.97 4.72
C ALA A 136 -13.33 16.73 4.67
N GLN A 137 -12.21 16.02 4.50
CA GLN A 137 -10.88 16.60 4.25
C GLN A 137 -10.67 17.05 2.79
N GLY A 138 -11.70 17.02 1.94
CA GLY A 138 -11.61 17.40 0.53
C GLY A 138 -10.87 16.38 -0.35
N ARG A 139 -10.58 15.17 0.15
CA ARG A 139 -9.90 14.12 -0.62
C ARG A 139 -10.91 13.31 -1.43
N SER A 140 -10.62 13.13 -2.72
CA SER A 140 -11.45 12.33 -3.61
C SER A 140 -11.25 10.83 -3.33
N VAL A 141 -12.28 10.12 -2.88
CA VAL A 141 -12.17 8.68 -2.53
C VAL A 141 -12.29 7.78 -3.76
N ILE A 142 -11.53 8.10 -4.81
CA ILE A 142 -11.40 7.25 -5.99
C ILE A 142 -10.48 6.09 -5.61
N ARG A 143 -11.06 4.95 -5.22
CA ARG A 143 -10.36 3.70 -4.84
C ARG A 143 -9.21 3.32 -5.78
N ARG A 144 -9.37 3.70 -7.05
CA ARG A 144 -8.45 3.50 -8.16
C ARG A 144 -7.10 4.22 -8.05
N GLN A 145 -6.98 5.21 -7.16
CA GLN A 145 -5.77 6.02 -6.91
C GLN A 145 -5.08 5.68 -5.57
N TYR A 146 -5.69 4.82 -4.76
CA TYR A 146 -5.19 4.46 -3.44
C TYR A 146 -4.77 3.00 -3.39
N HIS A 147 -3.90 2.73 -2.43
CA HIS A 147 -3.42 1.40 -2.09
C HIS A 147 -3.79 1.08 -0.66
N ILE A 148 -3.84 -0.20 -0.34
CA ILE A 148 -4.01 -0.68 1.01
C ILE A 148 -2.80 -1.53 1.32
N LEU A 149 -2.17 -1.30 2.47
CA LEU A 149 -1.18 -2.18 3.09
C LEU A 149 -1.84 -2.80 4.30
N TRP A 150 -1.69 -4.12 4.50
CA TRP A 150 -2.33 -4.80 5.62
C TRP A 150 -1.55 -6.04 6.04
N GLU A 151 -1.85 -6.53 7.24
CA GLU A 151 -1.29 -7.76 7.78
C GLU A 151 -2.03 -8.98 7.23
N VAL A 152 -1.28 -9.88 6.63
CA VAL A 152 -1.78 -11.11 6.04
C VAL A 152 -1.80 -12.19 7.11
N GLU A 153 -2.97 -12.72 7.42
CA GLU A 153 -3.11 -13.88 8.31
C GLU A 153 -2.65 -15.18 7.62
N LYS A 154 -3.02 -15.33 6.35
CA LYS A 154 -2.72 -16.53 5.56
C LYS A 154 -2.71 -16.24 4.08
N TRP A 155 -1.75 -16.84 3.39
CA TRP A 155 -1.71 -16.93 1.93
C TRP A 155 -2.44 -18.19 1.45
N TYR A 156 -3.29 -18.04 0.43
CA TYR A 156 -4.08 -19.12 -0.15
C TYR A 156 -3.60 -19.44 -1.56
N ASP A 157 -3.71 -20.70 -1.98
CA ASP A 157 -3.44 -21.05 -3.38
C ASP A 157 -4.44 -20.38 -4.32
N ARG A 158 -5.72 -20.31 -3.91
CA ARG A 158 -6.83 -19.62 -4.59
C ARG A 158 -7.91 -19.23 -3.57
N ASN A 159 -8.77 -18.28 -3.95
CA ASN A 159 -10.00 -17.90 -3.23
C ASN A 159 -9.77 -17.60 -1.74
N PRO A 160 -9.09 -16.49 -1.40
CA PRO A 160 -8.81 -16.15 -0.01
C PRO A 160 -10.09 -15.88 0.79
N THR A 161 -10.19 -16.48 1.98
CA THR A 161 -11.40 -16.41 2.83
C THR A 161 -11.22 -15.63 4.12
N GLU A 162 -10.02 -15.62 4.71
CA GLU A 162 -9.79 -14.87 5.94
C GLU A 162 -9.92 -13.36 5.70
N PRO A 163 -10.56 -12.63 6.64
CA PRO A 163 -10.57 -11.19 6.62
C PRO A 163 -9.14 -10.67 6.93
N PRO A 164 -8.70 -9.64 6.23
CA PRO A 164 -7.43 -9.00 6.53
C PRO A 164 -7.49 -8.17 7.81
N ARG A 165 -6.35 -7.95 8.47
CA ARG A 165 -6.23 -7.15 9.69
C ARG A 165 -5.36 -5.91 9.49
N ASP A 166 -5.59 -4.93 10.35
CA ASP A 166 -4.82 -3.68 10.49
C ASP A 166 -4.51 -2.94 9.17
N PRO A 167 -5.50 -2.67 8.32
CA PRO A 167 -5.30 -1.99 7.04
C PRO A 167 -4.94 -0.51 7.15
N PHE A 168 -3.94 -0.11 6.36
CA PHE A 168 -3.59 1.29 6.09
C PHE A 168 -4.03 1.68 4.68
N LEU A 169 -4.72 2.82 4.56
CA LEU A 169 -4.98 3.44 3.27
C LEU A 169 -3.81 4.33 2.88
N LEU A 170 -3.30 4.11 1.69
CA LEU A 170 -2.07 4.71 1.20
C LEU A 170 -2.30 5.51 -0.08
N LYS A 171 -1.63 6.66 -0.18
CA LYS A 171 -1.48 7.44 -1.41
C LYS A 171 -0.06 7.29 -1.93
N HIS A 172 0.10 6.91 -3.19
CA HIS A 172 1.42 6.80 -3.83
C HIS A 172 2.04 8.19 -4.00
N ILE A 173 3.35 8.28 -3.76
CA ILE A 173 4.16 9.50 -3.92
C ILE A 173 5.18 9.28 -5.04
N GLY A 174 6.04 8.27 -4.88
CA GLY A 174 7.08 7.97 -5.86
C GLY A 174 7.89 6.74 -5.42
N GLY A 175 8.33 5.92 -6.38
CA GLY A 175 9.01 4.66 -6.06
C GLY A 175 8.20 3.79 -5.08
N THR A 176 8.83 3.38 -3.98
CA THR A 176 8.25 2.62 -2.86
C THR A 176 7.64 3.48 -1.76
N LEU A 177 7.64 4.82 -1.90
CA LEU A 177 7.19 5.77 -0.87
C LEU A 177 5.70 6.11 -1.00
N TYR A 178 4.99 6.05 0.12
CA TYR A 178 3.55 6.29 0.22
C TYR A 178 3.21 7.16 1.44
N ALA A 179 2.16 7.97 1.35
CA ALA A 179 1.56 8.64 2.50
C ALA A 179 0.43 7.80 3.08
N VAL A 180 0.39 7.68 4.42
CA VAL A 180 -0.71 7.07 5.17
C VAL A 180 -1.84 8.07 5.32
N LEU A 181 -3.01 7.71 4.83
CA LEU A 181 -4.22 8.55 4.88
C LEU A 181 -5.18 8.15 5.99
N ALA A 182 -5.26 6.86 6.29
CA ALA A 182 -6.15 6.32 7.31
C ALA A 182 -5.64 4.94 7.76
N GLU A 183 -5.98 4.60 8.99
CA GLU A 183 -5.84 3.29 9.61
C GLU A 183 -7.20 2.93 10.18
N TRP A 184 -7.61 1.66 10.08
CA TRP A 184 -8.86 1.21 10.67
C TRP A 184 -8.78 -0.26 11.05
N ASP A 185 -9.61 -0.64 12.00
CA ASP A 185 -9.90 -2.03 12.31
C ASP A 185 -11.26 -2.41 11.72
N LEU A 186 -11.36 -3.62 11.17
CA LEU A 186 -12.64 -4.14 10.73
C LEU A 186 -13.42 -4.65 11.95
N THR A 187 -14.67 -4.21 12.06
CA THR A 187 -15.59 -4.72 13.10
C THR A 187 -15.96 -6.18 12.84
N ASP A 188 -16.40 -6.89 13.89
CA ASP A 188 -16.89 -8.28 13.77
C ASP A 188 -18.00 -8.44 12.72
N LEU A 189 -18.85 -7.41 12.59
CA LEU A 189 -19.90 -7.37 11.57
C LEU A 189 -19.31 -7.28 10.16
N GLU A 190 -18.36 -6.38 9.93
CA GLU A 190 -17.71 -6.23 8.62
C GLU A 190 -16.92 -7.48 8.24
N ILE A 191 -16.19 -8.06 9.21
CA ILE A 191 -15.52 -9.36 9.06
C ILE A 191 -16.53 -10.44 8.65
N SER A 192 -17.68 -10.52 9.31
CA SER A 192 -18.74 -11.50 9.01
C SER A 192 -19.34 -11.31 7.62
N VAL A 193 -19.58 -10.06 7.21
CA VAL A 193 -20.07 -9.72 5.87
C VAL A 193 -19.05 -10.09 4.80
N ILE A 194 -17.77 -9.78 5.03
CA ILE A 194 -16.67 -10.12 4.15
C ILE A 194 -16.62 -11.65 3.96
N ARG A 195 -16.62 -12.43 5.04
CA ARG A 195 -16.62 -13.90 4.97
C ARG A 195 -17.79 -14.45 4.17
N ARG A 196 -19.00 -13.91 4.36
CA ARG A 196 -20.22 -14.38 3.67
C ARG A 196 -20.23 -14.07 2.17
N LEU A 197 -19.69 -12.91 1.76
CA LEU A 197 -19.78 -12.47 0.37
C LEU A 197 -18.77 -13.15 -0.58
N GLY A 198 -17.77 -13.87 -0.04
CA GLY A 198 -16.74 -14.56 -0.83
C GLY A 198 -15.95 -13.64 -1.79
N PRO A 199 -14.87 -14.13 -2.41
CA PRO A 199 -14.34 -13.51 -3.62
C PRO A 199 -15.27 -13.86 -4.80
N GLN A 200 -15.97 -12.87 -5.37
CA GLN A 200 -16.66 -13.03 -6.66
C GLN A 200 -15.69 -12.94 -7.83
#